data_AF-A0AAW2S986-F1
#
_entry.id   AF-A0AAW2S986-F1
#
_cell.length_a   1.000
_cell.length_b   1.000
_cell.length_c   1.000
_cell.angle_alpha   90.00
_cell.angle_beta   90.00
_cell.angle_gamma   90.00
#
_symmetry.space_group_name_H-M   'P 1'
#
loop_
_entity.id
_entity.type
_entity.pdbx_description
1 polymer ?
#
loop_
_entity_poly.entity_id
_entity_poly.type
_entity_poly.pdbx_seq_one_letter_code
_entity_poly.pdbx_strand_id
1 'polypeptide(L)'
;MIVDYLAGELHKHPHSVVFLENVEKADILVRNSLSQAIKTGKFPDSYGRDININGNVFILASSVLKVSGDLLFGKLGSEFPEEKVLEAKNLQMQILVGSAVGIYSRNNSTNVSVTPSKTDPGHFPVNKRKWNNDEPSNTELSKRTCCLPSSIIDLNLPVEDMDDDSDIDIRDDNSDSSDNSEVWLEGLLEHLDENVVFKPYDFDSLTHKILKEIDAWLKKVVGDKILLEIDREVIVQILAAAWLTDQKDALEDWIEQVLCTSVKEAQEKCNVTSGCVLKLARCDGLATEAQAPGVCLPARISVD
;
A
#
# COMPACT_ATOMS: atom_id res chain seq x y z
N MET A 1 -24.28 -18.45 13.57
CA MET A 1 -22.96 -18.38 12.90
C MET A 1 -23.01 -17.44 11.70
N ILE A 2 -21.86 -17.05 11.13
CA ILE A 2 -21.81 -16.13 9.97
C ILE A 2 -22.56 -16.67 8.73
N VAL A 3 -22.55 -17.99 8.53
CA VAL A 3 -23.29 -18.68 7.48
C VAL A 3 -24.80 -18.45 7.61
N ASP A 4 -25.35 -18.47 8.83
CA ASP A 4 -26.79 -18.25 9.06
C ASP A 4 -27.20 -16.80 8.80
N TYR A 5 -26.29 -15.88 9.10
CA TYR A 5 -26.51 -14.47 8.80
C TYR A 5 -26.58 -14.25 7.29
N LEU A 6 -25.60 -14.77 6.53
CA LEU A 6 -25.59 -14.70 5.06
C LEU A 6 -26.85 -15.33 4.47
N ALA A 7 -27.19 -16.52 4.94
CA ALA A 7 -28.41 -17.22 4.58
C ALA A 7 -29.65 -16.35 4.83
N GLY A 8 -29.78 -15.79 6.03
CA GLY A 8 -30.88 -14.88 6.37
C GLY A 8 -30.97 -13.65 5.48
N GLU A 9 -29.83 -13.07 5.11
CA GLU A 9 -29.79 -11.87 4.27
C GLU A 9 -30.13 -12.18 2.80
N LEU A 10 -29.63 -13.30 2.28
CA LEU A 10 -29.98 -13.82 0.96
C LEU A 10 -31.48 -14.13 0.85
N HIS A 11 -32.08 -14.65 1.92
CA HIS A 11 -33.52 -14.92 1.96
C HIS A 11 -34.37 -13.65 1.89
N LYS A 12 -33.97 -12.59 2.60
CA LYS A 12 -34.66 -11.29 2.57
C LYS A 12 -34.51 -10.59 1.23
N HIS A 13 -33.36 -10.77 0.58
CA HIS A 13 -32.97 -10.07 -0.64
C HIS A 13 -32.68 -11.06 -1.78
N PRO A 14 -33.72 -11.64 -2.42
CA PRO A 14 -33.56 -12.64 -3.48
C PRO A 14 -33.00 -12.08 -4.79
N HIS A 15 -32.93 -10.76 -4.93
CA HIS A 15 -32.31 -10.06 -6.05
C HIS A 15 -31.35 -9.01 -5.52
N SER A 16 -30.10 -9.41 -5.26
CA SER A 16 -29.08 -8.53 -4.71
C SER A 16 -27.70 -8.83 -5.27
N VAL A 17 -26.81 -7.85 -5.15
CA VAL A 17 -25.38 -8.03 -5.39
C VAL A 17 -24.72 -8.23 -4.03
N VAL A 18 -23.99 -9.33 -3.90
CA VAL A 18 -23.29 -9.73 -2.68
C VAL A 18 -21.80 -9.60 -2.93
N PHE A 19 -21.16 -8.67 -2.25
CA PHE A 19 -19.72 -8.48 -2.31
C PHE A 19 -19.07 -9.15 -1.09
N LEU A 20 -18.14 -10.07 -1.34
CA LEU A 20 -17.36 -10.76 -0.31
C LEU A 20 -15.88 -10.43 -0.50
N GLU A 21 -15.30 -9.77 0.49
CA GLU A 21 -13.89 -9.38 0.49
C GLU A 21 -13.03 -10.39 1.26
N ASN A 22 -11.77 -10.54 0.86
CA ASN A 22 -10.78 -11.40 1.50
C ASN A 22 -11.28 -12.85 1.68
N VAL A 23 -11.88 -13.42 0.62
CA VAL A 23 -12.54 -14.74 0.72
C VAL A 23 -11.57 -15.87 1.09
N GLU A 24 -10.27 -15.68 0.87
CA GLU A 24 -9.18 -16.56 1.32
C GLU A 24 -9.07 -16.67 2.85
N LYS A 25 -9.66 -15.72 3.59
CA LYS A 25 -9.66 -15.71 5.06
C LYS A 25 -10.95 -16.24 5.65
N ALA A 26 -11.95 -16.55 4.83
CA ALA A 26 -13.22 -17.09 5.31
C ALA A 26 -13.01 -18.41 6.09
N ASP A 27 -13.84 -18.68 7.08
CA ASP A 27 -13.80 -19.94 7.81
C ASP A 27 -14.22 -21.13 6.93
N ILE A 28 -13.89 -22.35 7.37
CA ILE A 28 -14.14 -23.59 6.62
C ILE A 28 -15.63 -23.79 6.31
N LEU A 29 -16.53 -23.36 7.18
CA LEU A 29 -17.97 -23.56 7.00
C LEU A 29 -18.53 -22.60 5.94
N VAL A 30 -18.08 -21.34 5.93
CA VAL A 30 -18.37 -20.40 4.84
C VAL A 30 -17.80 -20.89 3.52
N ARG A 31 -16.54 -21.36 3.51
CA ARG A 31 -15.91 -21.92 2.30
C ARG A 31 -16.70 -23.08 1.71
N ASN A 32 -17.10 -24.04 2.55
CA ASN A 32 -17.91 -25.18 2.14
C ASN A 32 -19.28 -24.74 1.60
N SER A 33 -19.93 -23.79 2.29
CA SER A 33 -21.23 -23.25 1.87
C SER A 33 -21.13 -22.53 0.53
N LEU A 34 -20.09 -21.73 0.30
CA LEU A 34 -19.82 -21.06 -0.98
C LEU A 34 -19.54 -22.07 -2.10
N SER A 35 -18.73 -23.09 -1.84
CA SER A 35 -18.46 -24.16 -2.82
C SER A 35 -19.69 -24.98 -3.19
N GLN A 36 -20.63 -25.16 -2.26
CA GLN A 36 -21.91 -25.80 -2.56
C GLN A 36 -22.84 -24.85 -3.31
N ALA A 37 -22.86 -23.58 -2.91
CA ALA A 37 -23.71 -22.55 -3.50
C ALA A 37 -23.40 -22.35 -4.99
N ILE A 38 -22.12 -22.23 -5.35
CA ILE A 38 -21.70 -22.05 -6.74
C ILE A 38 -22.05 -23.26 -7.63
N LYS A 39 -22.04 -24.48 -7.07
CA LYS A 39 -22.35 -25.72 -7.80
C LYS A 39 -23.84 -25.99 -7.95
N THR A 40 -24.63 -25.60 -6.96
CA THR A 40 -26.05 -26.01 -6.83
C THR A 40 -27.04 -24.87 -7.07
N GLY A 41 -26.59 -23.62 -7.07
CA GLY A 41 -27.46 -22.43 -7.06
C GLY A 41 -28.22 -22.27 -5.75
N LYS A 42 -27.79 -22.96 -4.67
CA LYS A 42 -28.42 -22.89 -3.35
C LYS A 42 -27.39 -22.75 -2.24
N PHE A 43 -27.58 -21.74 -1.39
CA PHE A 43 -26.73 -21.48 -0.23
C PHE A 43 -27.28 -22.23 1.00
N PRO A 44 -26.54 -23.19 1.59
CA PRO A 44 -26.98 -23.90 2.79
C PRO A 44 -26.79 -23.04 4.04
N ASP A 45 -27.72 -23.13 4.98
CA ASP A 45 -27.53 -22.63 6.35
C ASP A 45 -27.00 -23.73 7.30
N SER A 46 -26.63 -23.38 8.53
CA SER A 46 -26.13 -24.39 9.50
C SER A 46 -27.18 -25.43 9.90
N TYR A 47 -28.46 -25.13 9.68
CA TYR A 47 -29.60 -26.01 9.97
C TYR A 47 -29.95 -26.94 8.80
N GLY A 48 -29.19 -26.90 7.70
CA GLY A 48 -29.40 -27.73 6.52
C GLY A 48 -30.54 -27.27 5.61
N ARG A 49 -31.01 -26.02 5.75
CA ARG A 49 -31.96 -25.40 4.82
C ARG A 49 -31.18 -24.78 3.66
N ASP A 50 -31.68 -25.02 2.46
CA ASP A 50 -31.11 -24.47 1.24
C ASP A 50 -31.86 -23.21 0.79
N ILE A 51 -31.13 -22.12 0.57
CA ILE A 51 -31.67 -20.85 0.10
C ILE A 51 -31.32 -20.69 -1.37
N ASN A 52 -32.33 -20.45 -2.20
CA ASN A 52 -32.13 -20.22 -3.63
C ASN A 52 -31.41 -18.89 -3.85
N ILE A 53 -30.27 -18.93 -4.57
CA ILE A 53 -29.44 -17.76 -4.87
C ILE A 53 -29.40 -17.41 -6.37
N ASN A 54 -30.27 -18.00 -7.19
CA ASN A 54 -30.27 -17.78 -8.64
C ASN A 54 -30.54 -16.32 -9.06
N GLY A 55 -31.09 -15.50 -8.17
CA GLY A 55 -31.35 -14.09 -8.42
C GLY A 55 -30.23 -13.16 -7.94
N ASN A 56 -29.17 -13.71 -7.34
CA ASN A 56 -28.08 -12.96 -6.71
C ASN A 56 -26.82 -12.97 -7.58
N VAL A 57 -26.09 -11.87 -7.56
CA VAL A 57 -24.76 -11.76 -8.19
C VAL A 57 -23.72 -11.72 -7.08
N PHE A 58 -22.79 -12.67 -7.09
CA PHE A 58 -21.69 -12.71 -6.13
C PHE A 58 -20.43 -12.11 -6.75
N ILE A 59 -19.81 -11.18 -6.04
CA ILE A 59 -18.51 -10.61 -6.37
C ILE A 59 -17.56 -11.02 -5.25
N LEU A 60 -16.59 -11.87 -5.57
CA LEU A 60 -15.60 -12.38 -4.64
C LEU A 60 -14.27 -11.67 -4.89
N ALA A 61 -13.69 -11.07 -3.85
CA ALA A 61 -12.37 -10.46 -3.90
C ALA A 61 -11.38 -11.23 -3.04
N SER A 62 -10.20 -11.53 -3.59
CA SER A 62 -9.11 -12.19 -2.88
C SER A 62 -7.77 -11.56 -3.20
N SER A 63 -6.90 -11.48 -2.19
CA SER A 63 -5.52 -11.02 -2.36
C SER A 63 -4.57 -12.13 -2.87
N VAL A 64 -4.99 -13.39 -2.82
CA VAL A 64 -4.14 -14.57 -3.07
C VAL A 64 -4.41 -15.21 -4.44
N LEU A 65 -5.45 -14.77 -5.16
CA LEU A 65 -5.79 -15.25 -6.50
C LEU A 65 -4.75 -14.81 -7.55
N LYS A 66 -3.58 -15.43 -7.54
CA LYS A 66 -2.67 -15.45 -8.68
C LYS A 66 -3.20 -16.50 -9.65
N VAL A 67 -3.97 -16.04 -10.64
CA VAL A 67 -4.33 -16.89 -11.78
C VAL A 67 -3.05 -17.55 -12.30
N SER A 68 -3.10 -18.87 -12.46
CA SER A 68 -2.06 -19.79 -12.94
C SER A 68 -1.51 -19.36 -14.30
N GLY A 69 -0.73 -18.30 -14.25
CA GLY A 69 -0.20 -17.48 -15.34
C GLY A 69 0.94 -16.63 -14.79
N ASP A 70 1.76 -17.28 -13.95
CA ASP A 70 2.87 -16.74 -13.18
C ASP A 70 4.07 -16.34 -14.07
N LEU A 71 3.81 -15.74 -15.24
CA LEU A 71 4.83 -15.32 -16.20
C LEU A 71 4.69 -13.89 -16.73
N LEU A 72 3.69 -13.09 -16.33
CA LEU A 72 3.53 -11.74 -16.92
C LEU A 72 3.48 -10.54 -15.97
N PHE A 73 3.26 -10.73 -14.66
CA PHE A 73 3.19 -9.58 -13.73
C PHE A 73 4.30 -9.56 -12.66
N GLY A 74 5.23 -10.50 -12.69
CA GLY A 74 6.25 -10.67 -11.64
C GLY A 74 7.66 -10.90 -12.16
N LYS A 75 8.22 -9.98 -12.96
CA LYS A 75 9.71 -9.81 -13.03
C LYS A 75 10.25 -8.60 -13.79
N LEU A 76 9.43 -7.64 -14.22
CA LEU A 76 9.98 -6.31 -14.48
C LEU A 76 9.98 -5.60 -13.13
N GLY A 77 11.12 -5.60 -12.46
CA GLY A 77 11.25 -4.94 -11.16
C GLY A 77 10.91 -3.47 -11.32
N SER A 78 9.66 -3.12 -10.98
CA SER A 78 9.24 -1.73 -10.90
C SER A 78 10.14 -1.04 -9.89
N GLU A 79 10.63 0.15 -10.23
CA GLU A 79 11.48 0.92 -9.32
C GLU A 79 10.68 1.32 -8.08
N PHE A 80 9.37 1.48 -8.22
CA PHE A 80 8.42 1.82 -7.17
C PHE A 80 7.24 0.82 -7.13
N PRO A 81 7.41 -0.35 -6.49
CA PRO A 81 6.32 -1.33 -6.39
C PRO A 81 5.15 -0.78 -5.57
N GLU A 82 3.92 -1.10 -5.99
CA GLU A 82 2.67 -0.63 -5.40
C GLU A 82 2.61 -0.83 -3.88
N GLU A 83 2.98 -2.01 -3.40
CA GLU A 83 3.03 -2.33 -1.97
C GLU A 83 3.85 -1.30 -1.17
N LYS A 84 5.00 -0.86 -1.70
CA LYS A 84 5.85 0.13 -1.01
C LYS A 84 5.26 1.53 -1.01
N VAL A 85 4.51 1.90 -2.05
CA VAL A 85 3.84 3.20 -2.12
C VAL A 85 2.62 3.21 -1.20
N LEU A 86 1.86 2.12 -1.14
CA LEU A 86 0.71 2.00 -0.23
C LEU A 86 1.11 1.92 1.25
N GLU A 87 2.28 1.35 1.55
CA GLU A 87 2.87 1.33 2.91
C GLU A 87 3.56 2.64 3.32
N ALA A 88 3.59 3.64 2.43
CA ALA A 88 4.31 4.88 2.67
C ALA A 88 3.79 5.59 3.94
N LYS A 89 4.74 5.97 4.81
CA LYS A 89 4.43 6.72 6.02
C LYS A 89 4.63 8.21 5.78
N ASN A 90 3.87 9.02 6.49
CA ASN A 90 4.06 10.47 6.49
C ASN A 90 5.36 10.83 7.23
N LEU A 91 6.36 11.29 6.50
CA LEU A 91 7.64 11.74 7.04
C LEU A 91 7.72 13.27 6.98
N GLN A 92 8.41 13.85 7.96
CA GLN A 92 8.86 15.23 7.88
C GLN A 92 10.03 15.31 6.90
N MET A 93 10.00 16.30 6.00
CA MET A 93 11.00 16.47 4.96
C MET A 93 11.94 17.63 5.30
N GLN A 94 13.19 17.50 4.90
CA GLN A 94 14.21 18.55 5.01
C GLN A 94 15.05 18.65 3.74
N ILE A 95 15.51 19.86 3.43
CA ILE A 95 16.51 20.12 2.40
C ILE A 95 17.87 20.25 3.07
N LEU A 96 18.79 19.37 2.68
CA LEU A 96 20.19 19.40 3.03
C LEU A 96 20.97 20.08 1.90
N VAL A 97 21.77 21.08 2.25
CA VAL A 97 22.65 21.76 1.30
C VAL A 97 23.97 20.99 1.14
N GLY A 98 24.22 20.45 -0.05
CA GLY A 98 25.50 19.88 -0.47
C GLY A 98 26.30 20.83 -1.37
N SER A 99 27.61 20.93 -1.13
CA SER A 99 28.54 21.58 -2.07
C SER A 99 29.10 20.55 -3.04
N ALA A 100 29.04 20.83 -4.35
CA ALA A 100 29.55 19.96 -5.40
C ALA A 100 31.10 19.96 -5.42
N VAL A 101 31.74 19.28 -4.46
CA VAL A 101 33.17 18.94 -4.56
C VAL A 101 33.27 17.56 -5.21
N GLY A 102 33.07 17.53 -6.52
CA GLY A 102 33.13 16.30 -7.30
C GLY A 102 32.51 16.51 -8.66
N ILE A 103 33.30 16.35 -9.70
CA ILE A 103 32.91 16.54 -11.10
C ILE A 103 31.87 15.47 -11.46
N TYR A 104 30.59 15.75 -11.24
CA TYR A 104 29.53 15.09 -12.00
C TYR A 104 29.53 15.74 -13.38
N SER A 105 30.01 14.99 -14.37
CA SER A 105 29.90 15.36 -15.78
C SER A 105 28.45 15.70 -16.07
N ARG A 106 28.22 16.97 -16.42
CA ARG A 106 26.94 17.57 -16.81
C ARG A 106 26.40 16.89 -18.06
N ASN A 107 25.78 15.73 -17.90
CA ASN A 107 25.32 14.93 -19.04
C ASN A 107 23.80 14.73 -19.08
N ASN A 108 23.05 15.13 -18.04
CA ASN A 108 21.59 15.01 -18.02
C ASN A 108 20.92 16.39 -17.99
N SER A 109 19.90 16.57 -18.82
CA SER A 109 19.13 17.82 -19.01
C SER A 109 18.11 18.13 -17.90
N THR A 110 18.13 17.35 -16.82
CA THR A 110 17.16 17.41 -15.72
C THR A 110 17.85 17.86 -14.44
N ASN A 111 17.24 18.83 -13.76
CA ASN A 111 17.70 19.38 -12.49
C ASN A 111 17.29 18.49 -11.31
N VAL A 112 16.51 17.42 -11.53
CA VAL A 112 16.01 16.53 -10.48
C VAL A 112 16.50 15.10 -10.71
N SER A 113 16.98 14.46 -9.66
CA SER A 113 17.32 13.03 -9.64
C SER A 113 16.80 12.36 -8.37
N VAL A 114 16.56 11.06 -8.44
CA VAL A 114 16.22 10.25 -7.26
C VAL A 114 17.48 9.51 -6.81
N THR A 115 17.74 9.45 -5.50
CA THR A 115 18.87 8.66 -5.00
C THR A 115 18.63 7.17 -5.30
N PRO A 116 19.60 6.48 -5.96
CA PRO A 116 19.41 5.07 -6.30
C PRO A 116 19.20 4.25 -5.03
N SER A 117 18.37 3.21 -5.13
CA SER A 117 18.19 2.27 -4.03
C SER A 117 19.56 1.80 -3.54
N LYS A 118 19.76 1.77 -2.22
CA LYS A 118 20.80 0.91 -1.63
C LYS A 118 20.40 -0.53 -1.95
N THR A 119 20.77 -0.99 -3.13
CA THR A 119 20.65 -2.40 -3.50
C THR A 119 21.57 -3.17 -2.58
N ASP A 120 21.04 -4.17 -1.87
CA ASP A 120 21.85 -5.12 -1.11
C ASP A 120 23.02 -5.61 -1.98
N PRO A 121 24.29 -5.37 -1.58
CA PRO A 121 25.43 -5.89 -2.31
C PRO A 121 25.60 -7.39 -1.98
N GLY A 122 24.76 -8.22 -2.58
CA GLY A 122 24.93 -9.66 -2.60
C GLY A 122 26.01 -10.07 -3.60
N HIS A 123 27.29 -9.95 -3.23
CA HIS A 123 28.38 -10.90 -3.54
C HIS A 123 29.71 -10.42 -2.90
N PHE A 124 30.21 -11.20 -1.94
CA PHE A 124 31.37 -10.93 -1.05
C PHE A 124 32.73 -10.75 -1.77
N PRO A 125 33.77 -10.17 -1.12
CA PRO A 125 34.54 -10.89 -0.10
C PRO A 125 34.79 -10.11 1.21
N VAL A 126 34.36 -10.74 2.30
CA VAL A 126 35.05 -10.90 3.59
C VAL A 126 36.21 -9.92 3.90
N ASN A 127 35.99 -9.04 4.88
CA ASN A 127 36.95 -8.92 5.98
C ASN A 127 36.31 -8.48 7.30
N LYS A 128 36.77 -9.14 8.36
CA LYS A 128 36.16 -9.27 9.69
C LYS A 128 36.31 -8.01 10.55
N ARG A 129 35.31 -7.68 11.39
CA ARG A 129 35.45 -7.59 12.87
C ARG A 129 34.12 -7.29 13.62
N LYS A 130 33.68 -8.29 14.40
CA LYS A 130 33.06 -8.33 15.76
C LYS A 130 31.87 -7.40 16.17
N TRP A 131 30.68 -8.01 16.13
CA TRP A 131 29.71 -8.37 17.21
C TRP A 131 29.89 -7.88 18.67
N ASN A 132 28.82 -7.29 19.23
CA ASN A 132 28.12 -7.49 20.55
C ASN A 132 27.42 -6.18 20.95
N ASN A 133 26.25 -6.08 21.59
CA ASN A 133 25.07 -6.92 21.88
C ASN A 133 24.04 -6.00 22.58
N ASP A 134 22.81 -6.49 22.76
CA ASP A 134 21.80 -6.12 23.77
C ASP A 134 20.60 -5.24 23.34
N GLU A 135 19.53 -5.95 22.96
CA GLU A 135 18.09 -5.71 23.28
C GLU A 135 17.87 -5.62 24.81
N PRO A 136 16.76 -5.06 25.38
CA PRO A 136 15.39 -5.41 24.94
C PRO A 136 14.24 -4.38 25.12
N SER A 137 13.09 -4.78 24.57
CA SER A 137 11.71 -4.72 25.13
C SER A 137 10.74 -3.57 24.79
N ASN A 138 9.66 -3.98 24.10
CA ASN A 138 8.22 -3.71 24.27
C ASN A 138 7.74 -2.36 24.84
N THR A 139 6.88 -1.66 24.09
CA THR A 139 5.70 -0.97 24.66
C THR A 139 4.56 -0.86 23.64
N GLU A 140 3.40 -1.37 24.05
CA GLU A 140 2.10 -1.31 23.40
C GLU A 140 1.60 0.14 23.22
N LEU A 141 0.99 0.47 22.08
CA LEU A 141 0.08 1.62 22.00
C LEU A 141 -1.18 1.32 21.18
N SER A 142 -2.28 1.46 21.92
CA SER A 142 -3.70 1.38 21.62
C SER A 142 -4.12 1.97 20.26
N LYS A 143 -4.81 1.16 19.44
CA LYS A 143 -5.58 1.63 18.28
C LYS A 143 -7.00 1.98 18.74
N ARG A 144 -7.35 3.26 18.61
CA ARG A 144 -8.73 3.77 18.72
C ARG A 144 -9.47 3.51 17.42
N THR A 145 -10.58 2.79 17.48
CA THR A 145 -11.50 2.59 16.35
C THR A 145 -12.63 3.61 16.45
N CYS A 146 -12.81 4.44 15.41
CA CYS A 146 -13.98 5.29 15.24
C CYS A 146 -15.07 4.51 14.49
N CYS A 147 -16.27 4.47 15.08
CA CYS A 147 -17.43 3.78 14.54
C CYS A 147 -18.12 4.59 13.42
N LEU A 148 -18.40 3.94 12.28
CA LEU A 148 -19.30 4.36 11.21
C LEU A 148 -20.10 3.12 10.72
N PRO A 149 -21.24 3.27 10.02
CA PRO A 149 -22.48 2.53 10.31
C PRO A 149 -22.59 1.09 9.76
N SER A 150 -23.61 0.40 10.28
CA SER A 150 -23.91 -1.04 10.22
C SER A 150 -24.28 -1.62 8.85
N SER A 151 -23.30 -1.85 7.97
CA SER A 151 -23.48 -2.78 6.83
C SER A 151 -22.19 -3.42 6.31
N ILE A 152 -21.10 -3.38 7.08
CA ILE A 152 -19.81 -4.00 6.73
C ILE A 152 -19.64 -5.21 7.63
N ILE A 153 -19.60 -6.40 7.03
CA ILE A 153 -19.42 -7.67 7.72
C ILE A 153 -17.95 -8.04 7.60
N ASP A 154 -17.26 -8.12 8.74
CA ASP A 154 -15.88 -8.59 8.80
C ASP A 154 -15.88 -10.12 9.02
N LEU A 155 -15.49 -10.87 8.00
CA LEU A 155 -15.41 -12.33 8.02
C LEU A 155 -14.27 -12.87 8.91
N ASN A 156 -13.44 -11.99 9.50
CA ASN A 156 -12.34 -12.38 10.38
C ASN A 156 -12.72 -12.38 11.87
N LEU A 157 -13.95 -12.01 12.22
CA LEU A 157 -14.40 -12.01 13.62
C LEU A 157 -14.93 -13.39 14.02
N PRO A 158 -14.35 -14.04 15.05
CA PRO A 158 -15.02 -15.17 15.68
C PRO A 158 -16.31 -14.68 16.32
N VAL A 159 -17.42 -15.36 16.05
CA VAL A 159 -18.70 -15.11 16.70
C VAL A 159 -18.56 -15.52 18.17
N GLU A 160 -18.92 -14.64 19.10
CA GLU A 160 -19.14 -15.04 20.50
C GLU A 160 -20.34 -15.98 20.54
N ASP A 161 -20.06 -17.28 20.63
CA ASP A 161 -21.06 -18.31 20.82
C ASP A 161 -21.73 -18.10 22.19
N MET A 162 -23.06 -18.03 22.22
CA MET A 162 -23.79 -18.27 23.45
C MET A 162 -23.70 -19.76 23.75
N ASP A 163 -23.24 -20.08 24.95
CA ASP A 163 -23.08 -21.42 25.50
C ASP A 163 -24.29 -22.33 25.18
N ASP A 164 -24.05 -23.39 24.41
CA ASP A 164 -24.84 -24.61 24.50
C ASP A 164 -23.88 -25.81 24.40
N ASP A 165 -23.81 -26.54 25.51
CA ASP A 165 -22.98 -27.71 25.73
C ASP A 165 -23.33 -28.81 24.72
N SER A 166 -22.42 -29.11 23.80
CA SER A 166 -22.32 -30.46 23.22
C SER A 166 -20.87 -30.76 22.86
N ASP A 167 -20.24 -31.56 23.72
CA ASP A 167 -18.92 -32.16 23.51
C ASP A 167 -18.87 -32.92 22.17
N ILE A 168 -18.13 -32.37 21.21
CA ILE A 168 -17.60 -33.13 20.07
C ILE A 168 -16.10 -32.84 20.01
N ASP A 169 -15.31 -33.81 20.47
CA ASP A 169 -13.85 -33.81 20.39
C ASP A 169 -13.38 -33.70 18.92
N ILE A 170 -13.15 -32.48 18.44
CA ILE A 170 -12.37 -32.24 17.23
C ILE A 170 -10.96 -31.88 17.68
N ARG A 171 -10.04 -32.82 17.45
CA ARG A 171 -8.60 -32.61 17.64
C ARG A 171 -8.16 -31.39 16.84
N ASP A 172 -7.74 -30.38 17.57
CA ASP A 172 -7.02 -29.20 17.10
C ASP A 172 -5.62 -29.64 16.63
N ASP A 173 -5.45 -29.74 15.30
CA ASP A 173 -4.13 -29.89 14.67
C ASP A 173 -3.82 -28.57 13.96
N ASN A 174 -3.22 -27.67 14.73
CA ASN A 174 -2.83 -26.32 14.33
C ASN A 174 -1.40 -26.35 13.73
N SER A 175 -1.29 -26.69 12.44
CA SER A 175 -0.23 -26.21 11.53
C SER A 175 -0.62 -26.51 10.08
N ASP A 176 -0.52 -25.52 9.18
CA ASP A 176 -0.79 -25.57 7.71
C ASP A 176 -2.14 -25.06 7.17
N SER A 177 -2.69 -23.98 7.75
CA SER A 177 -3.94 -23.34 7.26
C SER A 177 -3.81 -22.57 5.92
N SER A 178 -2.59 -22.20 5.51
CA SER A 178 -2.38 -21.41 4.27
C SER A 178 -2.59 -22.24 3.00
N ASP A 179 -2.03 -23.46 2.95
CA ASP A 179 -2.02 -24.28 1.73
C ASP A 179 -3.42 -24.74 1.32
N ASN A 180 -4.30 -25.01 2.29
CA ASN A 180 -5.68 -25.44 1.99
C ASN A 180 -6.54 -24.30 1.42
N SER A 181 -6.21 -23.04 1.70
CA SER A 181 -6.95 -21.90 1.17
C SER A 181 -6.73 -21.72 -0.33
N GLU A 182 -5.49 -21.86 -0.79
CA GLU A 182 -5.13 -21.69 -2.20
C GLU A 182 -5.76 -22.81 -3.05
N VAL A 183 -5.66 -24.06 -2.59
CA VAL A 183 -6.29 -25.21 -3.26
C VAL A 183 -7.82 -25.08 -3.31
N TRP A 184 -8.46 -24.56 -2.25
CA TRP A 184 -9.89 -24.29 -2.25
C TRP A 184 -10.29 -23.21 -3.25
N LEU A 185 -9.51 -22.12 -3.34
CA LEU A 185 -9.74 -21.03 -4.30
C LEU A 185 -9.58 -21.51 -5.75
N GLU A 186 -8.58 -22.33 -6.04
CA GLU A 186 -8.41 -22.95 -7.36
C GLU A 186 -9.62 -23.78 -7.77
N GLY A 187 -10.15 -24.61 -6.85
CA GLY A 187 -11.38 -25.36 -7.11
C GLY A 187 -12.63 -24.49 -7.24
N LEU A 188 -12.65 -23.33 -6.57
CA LEU A 188 -13.73 -22.35 -6.70
C LEU A 188 -13.69 -21.64 -8.06
N LEU A 189 -12.48 -21.30 -8.56
CA LEU A 189 -12.27 -20.65 -9.84
C LEU A 189 -12.83 -21.44 -11.03
N GLU A 190 -12.76 -22.78 -10.99
CA GLU A 190 -13.32 -23.63 -12.04
C GLU A 190 -14.83 -23.45 -12.24
N HIS A 191 -15.53 -22.94 -11.22
CA HIS A 191 -16.98 -22.77 -11.20
C HIS A 191 -17.39 -21.30 -11.31
N LEU A 192 -16.45 -20.35 -11.31
CA LEU A 192 -16.75 -18.93 -11.47
C LEU A 192 -17.09 -18.61 -12.92
N ASP A 193 -18.10 -17.74 -13.11
CA ASP A 193 -18.49 -17.28 -14.44
C ASP A 193 -17.38 -16.43 -15.09
N GLU A 194 -16.80 -15.52 -14.30
CA GLU A 194 -15.76 -14.59 -14.76
C GLU A 194 -14.74 -14.35 -13.66
N ASN A 195 -13.49 -14.16 -14.06
CA ASN A 195 -12.39 -13.82 -13.17
C ASN A 195 -11.66 -12.58 -13.67
N VAL A 196 -11.66 -11.54 -12.85
CA VAL A 196 -11.07 -10.24 -13.17
C VAL A 196 -9.80 -10.05 -12.35
N VAL A 197 -8.65 -10.01 -13.03
CA VAL A 197 -7.36 -9.68 -12.41
C VAL A 197 -7.07 -8.20 -12.61
N PHE A 198 -6.98 -7.46 -11.52
CA PHE A 198 -6.55 -6.07 -11.53
C PHE A 198 -5.03 -6.01 -11.79
N LYS A 199 -4.63 -5.22 -12.78
CA LYS A 199 -3.21 -4.97 -13.04
C LYS A 199 -2.69 -3.98 -12.00
N PRO A 200 -1.46 -4.18 -11.48
CA PRO A 200 -0.84 -3.21 -10.59
C PRO A 200 -0.79 -1.83 -11.23
N TYR A 201 -0.90 -0.80 -10.39
CA TYR A 201 -0.77 0.57 -10.88
C TYR A 201 0.69 0.87 -11.26
N ASP A 202 0.88 1.54 -12.40
CA ASP A 202 2.22 1.91 -12.89
C ASP A 202 2.72 3.18 -12.18
N PHE A 203 3.29 2.99 -11.00
CA PHE A 203 3.94 4.07 -10.24
C PHE A 203 5.23 4.58 -10.88
N ASP A 204 5.86 3.83 -11.78
CA ASP A 204 7.06 4.29 -12.48
C ASP A 204 6.70 5.41 -13.47
N SER A 205 5.61 5.22 -14.24
CA SER A 205 5.04 6.26 -15.09
C SER A 205 4.62 7.50 -14.30
N LEU A 206 4.00 7.31 -13.12
CA LEU A 206 3.63 8.43 -12.24
C LEU A 206 4.89 9.16 -11.71
N THR A 207 5.93 8.42 -11.34
CA THR A 207 7.21 8.98 -10.89
C THR A 207 7.82 9.87 -11.95
N HIS A 208 7.91 9.39 -13.20
CA HIS A 208 8.44 10.21 -14.29
C HIS A 208 7.63 11.48 -14.54
N LYS A 209 6.30 11.41 -14.41
CA LYS A 209 5.43 12.58 -14.55
C LYS A 209 5.71 13.61 -13.44
N ILE A 210 5.73 13.18 -12.18
CA ILE A 210 5.97 14.05 -11.02
C ILE A 210 7.38 14.66 -11.06
N LEU A 211 8.41 13.87 -11.36
CA LEU A 211 9.78 14.39 -11.46
C LEU A 211 9.92 15.45 -12.56
N LYS A 212 9.26 15.24 -13.70
CA LYS A 212 9.23 16.22 -14.79
C LYS A 212 8.51 17.51 -14.40
N GLU A 213 7.46 17.40 -13.60
CA GLU A 213 6.71 18.54 -13.09
C GLU A 213 7.53 19.34 -12.06
N ILE A 214 8.17 18.66 -11.11
CA ILE A 214 9.10 19.29 -10.17
C ILE A 214 10.24 19.98 -10.94
N ASP A 215 10.84 19.33 -11.94
CA ASP A 215 11.89 19.93 -12.78
C ASP A 215 11.40 21.20 -13.49
N ALA A 216 10.17 21.20 -14.04
CA ALA A 216 9.59 22.36 -14.68
C ALA A 216 9.37 23.53 -13.70
N TRP A 217 8.85 23.25 -12.51
CA TRP A 217 8.64 24.24 -11.45
C TRP A 217 9.96 24.82 -10.93
N LEU A 218 10.97 23.98 -10.70
CA LEU A 218 12.30 24.42 -10.29
C LEU A 218 12.96 25.32 -11.34
N LYS A 219 12.86 24.96 -12.63
CA LYS A 219 13.35 25.79 -13.73
C LYS A 219 12.65 27.14 -13.79
N LYS A 220 11.34 27.18 -13.54
CA LYS A 220 10.54 28.40 -13.52
C LYS A 220 10.88 29.32 -12.34
N VAL A 221 11.01 28.78 -11.13
CA VAL A 221 11.19 29.58 -9.90
C VAL A 221 12.65 29.92 -9.63
N VAL A 222 13.57 28.99 -9.89
CA VAL A 222 14.96 29.04 -9.39
C VAL A 222 16.02 28.97 -10.48
N GLY A 223 15.64 28.51 -11.68
CA GLY A 223 16.48 28.48 -12.88
C GLY A 223 17.37 27.23 -13.02
N ASP A 224 18.13 27.14 -14.11
CA ASP A 224 18.88 25.94 -14.53
C ASP A 224 20.18 25.63 -13.73
N LYS A 225 20.39 26.29 -12.58
CA LYS A 225 21.67 26.24 -11.86
C LYS A 225 21.66 25.33 -10.63
N ILE A 226 20.51 24.74 -10.29
CA ILE A 226 20.31 23.93 -9.09
C ILE A 226 20.11 22.49 -9.50
N LEU A 227 20.73 21.57 -8.76
CA LEU A 227 20.43 20.15 -8.79
C LEU A 227 19.67 19.79 -7.50
N LEU A 228 18.50 19.18 -7.62
CA LEU A 228 17.72 18.63 -6.52
C LEU A 228 17.80 17.10 -6.56
N GLU A 229 18.43 16.50 -5.56
CA GLU A 229 18.40 15.06 -5.33
C GLU A 229 17.28 14.72 -4.34
N ILE A 230 16.38 13.80 -4.68
CA ILE A 230 15.27 13.39 -3.83
C ILE A 230 15.56 11.99 -3.29
N ASP A 231 15.49 11.82 -1.97
CA ASP A 231 15.67 10.50 -1.37
C ASP A 231 14.53 9.54 -1.74
N ARG A 232 14.87 8.26 -1.90
CA ARG A 232 13.90 7.22 -2.30
C ARG A 232 12.67 7.16 -1.37
N GLU A 233 12.86 7.31 -0.07
CA GLU A 233 11.75 7.33 0.90
C GLU A 233 10.83 8.55 0.70
N VAL A 234 11.41 9.68 0.31
CA VAL A 234 10.66 10.93 0.09
C VAL A 234 9.85 10.85 -1.20
N ILE A 235 10.44 10.38 -2.31
CA ILE A 235 9.68 10.22 -3.55
C ILE A 235 8.55 9.21 -3.39
N VAL A 236 8.74 8.14 -2.61
CA VAL A 236 7.67 7.18 -2.28
C VAL A 236 6.51 7.84 -1.53
N GLN A 237 6.79 8.73 -0.57
CA GLN A 237 5.74 9.50 0.10
C GLN A 237 5.04 10.48 -0.85
N ILE A 238 5.78 11.16 -1.74
CA ILE A 238 5.21 12.05 -2.75
C ILE A 238 4.30 11.28 -3.71
N LEU A 239 4.71 10.07 -4.14
CA LEU A 239 3.88 9.18 -4.97
C LEU A 239 2.60 8.78 -4.25
N ALA A 240 2.69 8.39 -2.98
CA ALA A 240 1.53 8.01 -2.18
C ALA A 240 0.54 9.18 -2.02
N ALA A 241 1.06 10.38 -1.73
CA ALA A 241 0.24 11.57 -1.64
C ALA A 241 -0.40 11.94 -2.98
N ALA A 242 0.36 11.86 -4.09
CA ALA A 242 -0.16 12.11 -5.43
C ALA A 242 -1.26 11.12 -5.84
N TRP A 243 -1.15 9.87 -5.39
CA TRP A 243 -2.15 8.82 -5.63
C TRP A 243 -3.43 9.05 -4.83
N LEU A 244 -3.32 9.50 -3.57
CA LEU A 244 -4.47 9.76 -2.68
C LEU A 244 -5.19 11.09 -2.96
N THR A 245 -4.57 11.98 -3.72
CA THR A 245 -5.10 13.32 -3.94
C THR A 245 -6.08 13.34 -5.12
N ASP A 246 -7.37 13.52 -4.83
CA ASP A 246 -8.41 13.67 -5.87
C ASP A 246 -8.34 15.02 -6.60
N GLN A 247 -7.73 16.03 -5.98
CA GLN A 247 -7.60 17.37 -6.54
C GLN A 247 -6.33 17.50 -7.37
N LYS A 248 -6.49 17.57 -8.71
CA LYS A 248 -5.37 17.68 -9.66
C LYS A 248 -4.37 18.77 -9.31
N ASP A 249 -4.86 19.90 -8.80
CA ASP A 249 -4.03 21.09 -8.55
C ASP A 249 -3.33 21.05 -7.19
N ALA A 250 -3.75 20.19 -6.25
CA ALA A 250 -3.25 20.26 -4.88
C ALA A 250 -1.78 19.80 -4.77
N LEU A 251 -1.35 18.83 -5.59
CA LEU A 251 0.06 18.47 -5.69
C LEU A 251 0.88 19.61 -6.33
N GLU A 252 0.35 20.25 -7.37
CA GLU A 252 1.02 21.38 -8.03
C GLU A 252 1.19 22.56 -7.06
N ASP A 253 0.13 22.86 -6.29
CA ASP A 253 0.11 23.87 -5.24
C ASP A 253 1.14 23.54 -4.15
N TRP A 254 1.26 22.27 -3.74
CA TRP A 254 2.30 21.86 -2.78
C TRP A 254 3.72 22.03 -3.35
N ILE A 255 3.93 21.66 -4.61
CA ILE A 255 5.23 21.83 -5.29
C ILE A 255 5.58 23.33 -5.36
N GLU A 256 4.64 24.20 -5.73
CA GLU A 256 4.89 25.64 -5.82
C GLU A 256 5.08 26.27 -4.43
N GLN A 257 4.14 26.06 -3.51
CA GLN A 257 4.08 26.80 -2.25
C GLN A 257 5.07 26.28 -1.21
N VAL A 258 5.33 24.97 -1.18
CA VAL A 258 6.15 24.33 -0.15
C VAL A 258 7.53 23.96 -0.68
N LEU A 259 7.60 23.16 -1.75
CA LEU A 259 8.87 22.67 -2.28
C LEU A 259 9.70 23.79 -2.92
N CYS A 260 9.14 24.59 -3.81
CA CYS A 260 9.90 25.67 -4.46
C CYS A 260 10.28 26.79 -3.47
N THR A 261 9.40 27.11 -2.52
CA THR A 261 9.69 28.10 -1.46
C THR A 261 10.86 27.65 -0.58
N SER A 262 10.87 26.38 -0.15
CA SER A 262 11.96 25.83 0.67
C SER A 262 13.27 25.72 -0.11
N VAL A 263 13.22 25.35 -1.39
CA VAL A 263 14.40 25.37 -2.28
C VAL A 263 14.97 26.79 -2.43
N LYS A 264 14.10 27.79 -2.57
CA LYS A 264 14.53 29.20 -2.65
C LYS A 264 15.18 29.67 -1.35
N GLU A 265 14.61 29.32 -0.20
CA GLU A 265 15.21 29.61 1.11
C GLU A 265 16.58 28.93 1.25
N ALA A 266 16.71 27.67 0.82
CA ALA A 266 17.98 26.96 0.78
C ALA A 266 19.01 27.67 -0.09
N GLN A 267 18.61 28.11 -1.29
CA GLN A 267 19.48 28.85 -2.19
C GLN A 267 19.98 30.18 -1.57
N GLU A 268 19.10 30.94 -0.92
CA GLU A 268 19.46 32.20 -0.26
C GLU A 268 20.44 31.98 0.89
N LYS A 269 20.30 30.86 1.64
CA LYS A 269 21.27 30.44 2.66
C LYS A 269 22.62 30.04 2.07
N CYS A 270 22.66 29.45 0.87
CA CYS A 270 23.90 28.96 0.25
C CYS A 270 24.86 30.04 -0.28
N ASN A 271 24.37 31.24 -0.61
CA ASN A 271 25.15 32.44 -0.96
C ASN A 271 26.47 32.27 -1.74
N VAL A 272 26.65 31.31 -2.66
CA VAL A 272 27.86 31.24 -3.51
C VAL A 272 27.60 30.60 -4.87
N THR A 273 27.67 31.44 -5.90
CA THR A 273 28.51 31.26 -7.10
C THR A 273 28.90 29.83 -7.50
N SER A 274 27.99 29.15 -8.21
CA SER A 274 28.19 27.96 -9.06
C SER A 274 28.02 26.59 -8.37
N GLY A 275 26.89 25.93 -8.67
CA GLY A 275 26.71 24.48 -8.53
C GLY A 275 26.26 23.98 -7.16
N CYS A 276 25.18 24.54 -6.60
CA CYS A 276 24.56 24.00 -5.39
C CYS A 276 23.77 22.72 -5.71
N VAL A 277 24.04 21.66 -4.95
CA VAL A 277 23.26 20.42 -4.95
C VAL A 277 22.43 20.41 -3.69
N LEU A 278 21.11 20.46 -3.84
CA LEU A 278 20.16 20.36 -2.76
C LEU A 278 19.68 18.92 -2.66
N LYS A 279 19.63 18.38 -1.46
CA LYS A 279 19.12 17.03 -1.23
C LYS A 279 17.87 17.08 -0.37
N LEU A 280 16.73 16.66 -0.92
CA LEU A 280 15.48 16.49 -0.20
C LEU A 280 15.48 15.11 0.47
N ALA A 281 15.55 15.11 1.80
CA ALA A 281 15.70 13.92 2.64
C ALA A 281 14.66 13.90 3.76
N ARG A 282 14.56 12.76 4.43
CA ARG A 282 13.81 12.61 5.68
C ARG A 282 14.49 13.40 6.80
N CYS A 283 13.67 14.08 7.62
CA CYS A 283 14.11 14.68 8.87
C CYS A 283 13.99 13.67 10.02
N ASP A 284 15.11 13.27 10.62
CA ASP A 284 15.15 12.28 11.71
C ASP A 284 14.92 12.89 13.11
N GLY A 285 14.63 14.20 13.21
CA GLY A 285 14.63 14.94 14.48
C GLY A 285 13.32 15.61 14.90
N LEU A 286 12.26 15.62 14.07
CA LEU A 286 11.02 16.36 14.35
C LEU A 286 9.78 15.46 14.17
N ALA A 287 8.79 15.62 15.06
CA ALA A 287 7.46 15.05 14.87
C ALA A 287 6.84 15.60 13.58
N THR A 288 6.08 14.79 12.84
CA THR A 288 5.38 15.20 11.62
C THR A 288 4.64 16.50 11.86
N GLU A 289 5.04 17.58 11.18
CA GLU A 289 4.37 18.88 11.29
C GLU A 289 2.95 18.82 10.71
N ALA A 290 2.22 19.94 10.79
CA ALA A 290 0.92 20.07 10.13
C ALA A 290 1.03 19.70 8.64
N GLN A 291 0.04 18.94 8.15
CA GLN A 291 -0.03 18.57 6.74
C GLN A 291 -0.56 19.71 5.89
N ALA A 292 -0.10 19.78 4.64
CA ALA A 292 -0.65 20.72 3.68
C ALA A 292 -2.14 20.41 3.44
N PRO A 293 -3.00 21.43 3.32
CA PRO A 293 -4.42 21.19 3.06
C PRO A 293 -4.60 20.48 1.72
N GLY A 294 -5.28 19.33 1.74
CA GLY A 294 -5.61 18.56 0.52
C GLY A 294 -4.52 17.62 0.02
N VAL A 295 -3.34 17.59 0.63
CA VAL A 295 -2.24 16.67 0.25
C VAL A 295 -1.62 16.07 1.51
N CYS A 296 -1.42 14.74 1.55
CA CYS A 296 -0.77 14.04 2.67
C CYS A 296 0.75 14.28 2.75
N LEU A 297 1.19 15.51 2.50
CA LEU A 297 2.58 15.97 2.54
C LEU A 297 2.76 17.04 3.63
N PRO A 298 3.98 17.21 4.17
CA PRO A 298 4.22 18.22 5.19
C PRO A 298 3.97 19.63 4.65
N ALA A 299 3.36 20.50 5.46
CA ALA A 299 3.08 21.89 5.08
C ALA A 299 4.34 22.77 5.00
N ARG A 300 5.45 22.33 5.61
CA ARG A 300 6.75 23.01 5.56
C ARG A 300 7.86 21.98 5.43
N ILE A 301 8.92 22.38 4.75
CA ILE A 301 10.16 21.60 4.61
C ILE A 301 11.24 22.40 5.33
N SER A 302 11.92 21.78 6.30
CA SER A 302 13.02 22.42 7.01
C SER A 302 14.25 22.54 6.10
N VAL A 303 15.07 23.55 6.30
CA VAL A 303 16.26 23.81 5.49
C VAL A 303 17.47 23.90 6.40
N ASP A 304 18.33 22.87 6.30
CA ASP A 304 19.58 22.68 7.08
C ASP A 304 20.84 22.92 6.23
#